data_AF-A0A3P6PLZ9-F1
#
_entry.id   AF-A0A3P6PLZ9-F1
#
_cell.length_a   1.000
_cell.length_b   1.000
_cell.length_c   1.000
_cell.angle_alpha   90.00
_cell.angle_beta   90.00
_cell.angle_gamma   90.00
#
_symmetry.space_group_name_H-M   'P 1'
#
loop_
_entity.id
_entity.type
_entity.pdbx_description
1 polymer ?
#
loop_
_entity_poly.entity_id
_entity_poly.type
_entity_poly.pdbx_seq_one_letter_code
_entity_poly.pdbx_strand_id
1 'polypeptide(L)'
;MNPTGLEAFSLDYKVEWPISLVINRLVIERYQMLFRHLFYCRHVERHLSTSWAMRKTARRANTPAALRLNSAFILSQRMLTYIQHFQCYMTFEVIEPTWHQFFQYLDKADNIDDLLDAHMRCLEVCLDDCLLTSPELLAVIGKLNVVCVNFANFLNKMAAALLD
;
A
#
# COMPACT_ATOMS: atom_id res chain seq x y z
N MET A 1 -22.37 4.39 -1.32
CA MET A 1 -21.32 4.92 -0.42
C MET A 1 -20.47 5.85 -1.24
N ASN A 2 -20.37 7.12 -0.87
CA ASN A 2 -19.47 8.05 -1.58
C ASN A 2 -18.02 7.68 -1.21
N PRO A 3 -17.12 7.55 -2.18
CA PRO A 3 -15.71 7.28 -1.89
C PRO A 3 -15.14 8.41 -1.03
N THR A 4 -14.38 8.05 -0.02
CA THR A 4 -13.61 9.04 0.75
C THR A 4 -12.61 9.74 -0.18
N GLY A 5 -12.20 10.98 0.15
CA GLY A 5 -11.22 11.71 -0.68
C GLY A 5 -9.91 10.94 -0.92
N LEU A 6 -9.55 10.06 0.02
CA LEU A 6 -8.42 9.14 -0.12
C LEU A 6 -8.66 8.06 -1.18
N GLU A 7 -9.84 7.43 -1.18
CA GLU A 7 -10.23 6.40 -2.16
C GLU A 7 -10.43 6.98 -3.56
N ALA A 8 -10.72 8.27 -3.68
CA ALA A 8 -10.84 8.98 -4.95
C ALA A 8 -9.48 9.47 -5.48
N PHE A 9 -8.40 9.43 -4.69
CA PHE A 9 -7.10 9.96 -5.09
C PHE A 9 -6.43 9.08 -6.17
N SER A 10 -5.98 9.70 -7.25
CA SER A 10 -5.20 9.07 -8.31
C SER A 10 -4.23 10.06 -8.93
N LEU A 11 -3.06 9.59 -9.33
CA LEU A 11 -2.11 10.36 -10.12
C LEU A 11 -2.33 10.04 -11.60
N ASP A 12 -2.44 11.07 -12.44
CA ASP A 12 -2.54 10.93 -13.88
C ASP A 12 -1.28 11.49 -14.55
N TYR A 13 -0.91 10.89 -15.69
CA TYR A 13 0.29 11.27 -16.43
C TYR A 13 -0.08 11.59 -17.87
N LYS A 14 -0.01 12.87 -18.23
CA LYS A 14 -0.28 13.32 -19.61
C LYS A 14 0.96 13.10 -20.46
N VAL A 15 0.81 12.28 -21.50
CA VAL A 15 1.89 11.89 -22.40
C VAL A 15 1.62 12.44 -23.78
N GLU A 16 2.57 13.19 -24.31
CA GLU A 16 2.51 13.68 -25.69
C GLU A 16 3.01 12.62 -26.68
N TRP A 17 2.61 12.79 -27.94
CA TRP A 17 3.15 11.99 -29.03
C TRP A 17 4.65 12.29 -29.19
N PRO A 18 5.52 11.30 -29.50
CA PRO A 18 5.22 9.90 -29.82
C PRO A 18 5.18 8.95 -28.62
N ILE A 19 5.53 9.41 -27.42
CA ILE A 19 5.67 8.55 -26.23
C ILE A 19 4.32 7.91 -25.86
N SER A 20 3.21 8.56 -26.21
CA SER A 20 1.86 8.04 -26.04
C SER A 20 1.59 6.72 -26.78
N LEU A 21 2.44 6.33 -27.74
CA LEU A 21 2.38 5.02 -28.39
C LEU A 21 2.76 3.89 -27.42
N VAL A 22 3.71 4.15 -26.52
CA VAL A 22 4.19 3.20 -25.50
C VAL A 22 3.42 3.38 -24.19
N ILE A 23 3.38 4.61 -23.67
CA ILE A 23 2.67 4.95 -22.44
C ILE A 23 1.26 5.43 -22.81
N ASN A 24 0.45 4.48 -23.27
CA ASN A 24 -0.94 4.74 -23.65
C ASN A 24 -1.87 4.76 -22.43
N ARG A 25 -3.15 5.07 -22.64
CA ARG A 25 -4.14 5.16 -21.56
C ARG A 25 -4.28 3.86 -20.76
N LEU A 26 -4.26 2.73 -21.44
CA LEU A 26 -4.43 1.40 -20.86
C LEU A 26 -3.23 1.05 -19.94
N VAL A 27 -2.02 1.47 -20.29
CA VAL A 27 -0.82 1.35 -19.44
C VAL A 27 -0.91 2.25 -18.21
N ILE A 28 -1.33 3.51 -18.39
CA ILE A 28 -1.49 4.47 -17.28
C ILE A 28 -2.49 3.95 -16.25
N GLU A 29 -3.62 3.38 -16.70
CA GLU A 29 -4.64 2.83 -15.81
C GLU A 29 -4.11 1.67 -14.96
N ARG A 30 -3.25 0.80 -15.52
CA ARG A 30 -2.55 -0.26 -14.75
C ARG A 30 -1.62 0.32 -13.69
N TYR A 31 -0.83 1.34 -14.04
CA TYR A 31 0.00 2.05 -13.06
C TYR A 31 -0.84 2.71 -11.96
N GLN A 32 -2.00 3.29 -12.32
CA GLN A 32 -2.91 3.88 -11.34
C GLN A 32 -3.46 2.84 -10.37
N MET A 33 -3.80 1.63 -10.83
CA MET A 33 -4.24 0.53 -9.96
C MET A 33 -3.14 0.15 -8.96
N LEU A 34 -1.92 -0.06 -9.44
CA LEU A 34 -0.76 -0.40 -8.60
C LEU A 34 -0.48 0.72 -7.59
N PHE A 35 -0.45 1.98 -8.06
CA PHE A 35 -0.25 3.15 -7.21
C PHE A 35 -1.31 3.23 -6.11
N ARG A 36 -2.60 3.12 -6.45
CA ARG A 36 -3.70 3.22 -5.47
C ARG A 36 -3.58 2.14 -4.40
N HIS A 37 -3.17 0.93 -4.77
CA HIS A 37 -2.96 -0.16 -3.84
C HIS A 37 -1.83 0.12 -2.84
N LEU A 38 -0.66 0.51 -3.33
CA LEU A 38 0.50 0.88 -2.50
C LEU A 38 0.19 2.09 -1.61
N PHE A 39 -0.46 3.09 -2.18
CA PHE A 39 -0.84 4.31 -1.47
C PHE A 39 -1.79 4.03 -0.31
N TYR A 40 -2.77 3.15 -0.50
CA TYR A 40 -3.67 2.76 0.58
C TYR A 40 -2.93 1.98 1.68
N CYS A 41 -2.01 1.08 1.33
CA CYS A 41 -1.19 0.39 2.33
C CYS A 41 -0.34 1.36 3.16
N ARG A 42 0.26 2.37 2.51
CA ARG A 42 1.01 3.43 3.18
C ARG A 42 0.13 4.27 4.10
N HIS A 43 -1.12 4.53 3.70
CA HIS A 43 -2.10 5.20 4.55
C HIS A 43 -2.41 4.40 5.82
N VAL A 44 -2.67 3.09 5.69
CA VAL A 44 -2.92 2.19 6.84
C VAL A 44 -1.73 2.17 7.79
N GLU A 45 -0.51 2.04 7.27
CA GLU A 45 0.73 2.09 8.06
C GLU A 45 0.86 3.39 8.85
N ARG A 46 0.54 4.54 8.23
CA ARG A 46 0.60 5.85 8.89
C ARG A 46 -0.39 5.95 10.06
N HIS A 47 -1.61 5.43 9.90
CA HIS A 47 -2.60 5.37 10.98
C HIS A 47 -2.08 4.55 12.17
N LEU A 48 -1.56 3.35 11.91
CA LEU A 48 -1.01 2.46 12.94
C LEU A 48 0.25 3.04 13.61
N SER A 49 1.12 3.68 12.85
CA SER A 49 2.33 4.33 13.35
C SER A 49 2.00 5.48 14.30
N THR A 50 0.93 6.23 14.00
CA THR A 50 0.44 7.31 14.87
C THR A 50 -0.07 6.74 16.20
N SER A 51 -0.85 5.65 16.15
CA SER A 51 -1.30 4.95 17.35
C SER A 51 -0.16 4.38 18.19
N TRP A 52 0.88 3.86 17.54
CA TRP A 52 2.07 3.39 18.22
C TRP A 52 2.80 4.51 18.96
N ALA A 53 2.93 5.70 18.37
CA ALA A 53 3.57 6.85 19.01
C ALA A 53 2.86 7.23 20.33
N MET A 54 1.53 7.14 20.38
CA MET A 54 0.73 7.40 21.59
C MET A 54 1.04 6.43 22.73
N ARG A 55 1.47 5.19 22.45
CA ARG A 55 1.91 4.22 23.47
C ARG A 55 3.02 4.79 24.35
N LYS A 56 3.94 5.54 23.76
CA LYS A 56 5.07 6.13 24.50
C LYS A 56 4.58 7.12 25.55
N THR A 57 3.53 7.89 25.23
CA THR A 57 2.88 8.83 26.15
C THR A 57 2.10 8.10 27.23
N ALA A 58 1.27 7.12 26.86
CA ALA A 58 0.51 6.30 27.81
C ALA A 58 1.42 5.54 28.79
N ARG A 59 2.55 5.00 28.32
CA ARG A 59 3.53 4.32 29.19
C ARG A 59 4.18 5.26 30.20
N ARG A 60 4.42 6.53 29.83
CA ARG A 60 4.98 7.53 30.74
C ARG A 60 4.01 7.91 31.86
N ALA A 61 2.72 7.91 31.59
CA ALA A 61 1.69 8.20 32.59
C ALA A 61 1.62 7.13 33.70
N ASN A 62 2.07 5.89 33.42
CA ASN A 62 2.13 4.76 34.35
C ASN A 62 0.83 4.51 35.16
N THR A 63 -0.32 4.82 34.58
CA THR A 63 -1.62 4.64 35.23
C THR A 63 -2.12 3.20 35.08
N PRO A 64 -2.93 2.69 36.03
CA PRO A 64 -3.56 1.37 35.90
C PRO A 64 -4.40 1.25 34.61
N ALA A 65 -5.00 2.35 34.16
CA ALA A 65 -5.75 2.40 32.90
C ALA A 65 -4.84 2.26 31.67
N ALA A 66 -3.66 2.88 31.66
CA ALA A 66 -2.68 2.72 30.59
C ALA A 66 -2.14 1.28 30.51
N LEU A 67 -1.98 0.59 31.65
CA LEU A 67 -1.58 -0.82 31.69
C LEU A 67 -2.63 -1.74 31.08
N ARG A 68 -3.93 -1.44 31.23
CA ARG A 68 -5.03 -2.19 30.60
C ARG A 68 -5.01 -2.10 29.06
N LEU A 69 -4.46 -1.02 28.50
CA LEU A 69 -4.32 -0.87 27.04
C LEU A 69 -3.11 -1.60 26.45
N ASN A 70 -2.26 -2.21 27.28
CA ASN A 70 -1.02 -2.81 26.81
C ASN A 70 -1.25 -3.94 25.78
N SER A 71 -2.29 -4.76 25.99
CA SER A 71 -2.71 -5.80 25.03
C SER A 71 -3.16 -5.20 23.69
N ALA A 72 -3.90 -4.09 23.72
CA ALA A 72 -4.31 -3.37 22.51
C ALA A 72 -3.12 -2.79 21.75
N PHE A 73 -2.12 -2.24 22.46
CA PHE A 73 -0.89 -1.77 21.84
C PHE A 73 -0.04 -2.90 21.25
N ILE A 74 -0.03 -4.09 21.85
CA ILE A 74 0.62 -5.27 21.28
C ILE A 74 -0.08 -5.68 19.98
N LEU A 75 -1.41 -5.70 19.95
CA LEU A 75 -2.17 -5.98 18.74
C LEU A 75 -1.90 -4.93 17.64
N SER A 76 -1.87 -3.65 18.00
CA SER A 76 -1.51 -2.55 17.08
C SER A 76 -0.13 -2.76 16.46
N GLN A 77 0.83 -3.24 17.25
CA GLN A 77 2.17 -3.53 16.75
C GLN A 77 2.17 -4.68 15.75
N ARG A 78 1.41 -5.76 16.01
CA ARG A 78 1.30 -6.89 15.06
C ARG A 78 0.67 -6.44 13.74
N MET A 79 -0.35 -5.59 13.80
CA MET A 79 -0.96 -4.98 12.61
C MET A 79 0.03 -4.09 11.85
N LEU A 80 0.85 -3.31 12.55
CA LEU A 80 1.88 -2.47 11.95
C LEU A 80 2.95 -3.32 11.25
N THR A 81 3.45 -4.36 11.92
CA THR A 81 4.42 -5.28 11.33
C THR A 81 3.86 -5.97 10.09
N TYR A 82 2.60 -6.38 10.11
CA TYR A 82 1.93 -6.95 8.93
C TYR A 82 1.99 -6.00 7.73
N ILE A 83 1.52 -4.75 7.88
CA ILE A 83 1.42 -3.83 6.74
C ILE A 83 2.80 -3.38 6.25
N GLN A 84 3.79 -3.32 7.14
CA GLN A 84 5.19 -3.05 6.77
C GLN A 84 5.78 -4.20 5.95
N HIS A 85 5.62 -5.44 6.41
CA HIS A 85 6.10 -6.61 5.66
C HIS A 85 5.38 -6.75 4.31
N PHE A 86 4.08 -6.48 4.26
CA PHE A 86 3.32 -6.52 3.00
C PHE A 86 3.80 -5.47 2.00
N GLN A 87 4.07 -4.24 2.44
CA GLN A 87 4.67 -3.21 1.58
C GLN A 87 6.09 -3.57 1.13
N CYS A 88 6.91 -4.13 2.03
CA CYS A 88 8.25 -4.60 1.68
C CYS A 88 8.19 -5.70 0.61
N TYR A 89 7.28 -6.67 0.76
CA TYR A 89 7.07 -7.70 -0.25
C TYR A 89 6.74 -7.09 -1.62
N MET A 90 5.71 -6.25 -1.70
CA MET A 90 5.32 -5.63 -2.99
C MET A 90 6.47 -4.81 -3.60
N THR A 91 7.25 -4.11 -2.79
CA THR A 91 8.30 -3.22 -3.30
C THR A 91 9.57 -3.99 -3.69
N PHE A 92 10.13 -4.77 -2.76
CA PHE A 92 11.45 -5.37 -2.88
C PHE A 92 11.44 -6.78 -3.47
N GLU A 93 10.35 -7.53 -3.33
CA GLU A 93 10.24 -8.90 -3.86
C GLU A 93 9.51 -8.95 -5.21
N VAL A 94 8.65 -7.95 -5.50
CA VAL A 94 7.84 -7.93 -6.73
C VAL A 94 8.26 -6.80 -7.66
N ILE A 95 8.08 -5.54 -7.26
CA ILE A 95 8.23 -4.40 -8.18
C ILE A 95 9.68 -4.20 -8.59
N GLU A 96 10.62 -4.14 -7.64
CA GLU A 96 12.03 -3.88 -7.94
C GLU A 96 12.68 -5.00 -8.79
N PRO A 97 12.49 -6.30 -8.49
CA PRO A 97 13.02 -7.37 -9.34
C PRO A 97 12.41 -7.38 -10.74
N THR A 98 11.08 -7.21 -10.84
CA THR A 98 10.38 -7.18 -12.14
C THR A 98 10.84 -5.99 -12.99
N TRP A 99 11.01 -4.83 -12.36
CA TRP A 99 11.55 -3.65 -13.01
C TRP A 99 12.98 -3.88 -13.49
N HIS A 100 13.83 -4.50 -12.67
CA HIS A 100 15.20 -4.82 -13.06
C HIS A 100 15.23 -5.77 -14.27
N GLN A 101 14.42 -6.82 -14.27
CA GLN A 101 14.30 -7.76 -15.40
C GLN A 101 13.79 -7.07 -16.67
N PHE A 102 12.84 -6.15 -16.54
CA PHE A 102 12.35 -5.35 -17.65
C PHE A 102 13.48 -4.54 -18.31
N PHE A 103 14.29 -3.83 -17.54
CA PHE A 103 15.43 -3.07 -18.10
C PHE A 103 16.47 -3.97 -18.77
N GLN A 104 16.76 -5.13 -18.18
CA GLN A 104 17.67 -6.11 -18.82
C GLN A 104 17.13 -6.64 -20.15
N TYR A 105 15.81 -6.75 -20.29
CA TYR A 105 15.18 -7.13 -21.55
C TYR A 105 15.21 -5.98 -22.56
N LEU A 106 14.96 -4.75 -22.10
CA LEU A 106 15.02 -3.55 -22.95
C LEU A 106 16.40 -3.35 -23.59
N ASP A 107 17.48 -3.65 -22.87
CA ASP A 107 18.84 -3.58 -23.40
C ASP A 107 19.08 -4.52 -24.60
N LYS A 108 18.20 -5.51 -24.80
CA LYS A 108 18.27 -6.51 -25.87
C LYS A 108 17.14 -6.39 -26.89
N ALA A 109 16.21 -5.46 -26.71
CA ALA A 109 15.07 -5.31 -27.60
C ALA A 109 15.49 -4.69 -28.94
N ASP A 110 15.07 -5.28 -30.05
CA ASP A 110 15.51 -4.87 -31.39
C ASP A 110 14.50 -3.92 -32.06
N ASN A 111 13.25 -3.91 -31.60
CA ASN A 111 12.18 -3.11 -32.19
C ASN A 111 11.18 -2.58 -31.14
N ILE A 112 10.26 -1.72 -31.58
CA ILE A 112 9.26 -1.08 -30.71
C ILE A 112 8.21 -2.07 -30.19
N ASP A 113 7.89 -3.11 -30.95
CA ASP A 113 6.90 -4.11 -30.53
C ASP A 113 7.45 -4.92 -29.35
N ASP A 114 8.75 -5.28 -29.38
CA ASP A 114 9.45 -5.93 -28.26
C ASP A 114 9.38 -5.07 -26.98
N LEU A 115 9.59 -3.75 -27.10
CA LEU A 115 9.47 -2.80 -25.98
C LEU A 115 8.04 -2.78 -25.41
N LEU A 116 7.02 -2.71 -26.28
CA LEU A 116 5.62 -2.68 -25.88
C LEU A 116 5.24 -3.96 -25.11
N ASP A 117 5.60 -5.13 -25.64
CA ASP A 117 5.33 -6.42 -25.03
C ASP A 117 6.05 -6.59 -23.69
N ALA A 118 7.31 -6.17 -23.62
CA ALA A 118 8.09 -6.22 -22.38
C ALA A 118 7.49 -5.32 -21.29
N HIS A 119 7.07 -4.12 -21.65
CA HIS A 119 6.49 -3.15 -20.72
C HIS A 119 5.14 -3.65 -20.19
N MET A 120 4.30 -4.17 -21.07
CA MET A 120 3.02 -4.76 -20.70
C MET A 120 3.20 -5.96 -19.78
N ARG A 121 4.13 -6.87 -20.10
CA ARG A 121 4.45 -8.02 -19.25
C ARG A 121 4.95 -7.62 -17.87
N CYS A 122 5.83 -6.62 -17.79
CA CYS A 122 6.31 -6.08 -16.52
C CYS A 122 5.14 -5.59 -15.65
N LEU A 123 4.19 -4.87 -16.22
CA LEU A 123 3.02 -4.38 -15.50
C LEU A 123 2.08 -5.51 -15.08
N GLU A 124 1.85 -6.49 -15.94
CA GLU A 124 0.99 -7.63 -15.63
C GLU A 124 1.53 -8.47 -14.48
N VAL A 125 2.84 -8.77 -14.49
CA VAL A 125 3.51 -9.44 -13.37
C VAL A 125 3.38 -8.61 -12.08
N CYS A 126 3.66 -7.31 -12.14
CA CYS A 126 3.52 -6.45 -10.96
C CYS A 126 2.08 -6.43 -10.41
N LEU A 127 1.06 -6.41 -11.26
CA LEU A 127 -0.34 -6.45 -10.81
C LEU A 127 -0.71 -7.82 -10.22
N ASP A 128 -0.26 -8.91 -10.85
CA ASP A 128 -0.57 -10.27 -10.41
C ASP A 128 0.09 -10.58 -9.06
N ASP A 129 1.39 -10.35 -8.96
CA ASP A 129 2.18 -10.65 -7.77
C ASP A 129 1.94 -9.64 -6.63
N CYS A 130 1.43 -8.43 -6.92
CA CYS A 130 0.87 -7.55 -5.89
C CYS A 130 -0.58 -7.90 -5.51
N LEU A 131 -1.10 -9.05 -5.96
CA LEU A 131 -2.40 -9.62 -5.58
C LEU A 131 -3.60 -8.79 -6.07
N LEU A 132 -3.43 -7.97 -7.10
CA LEU A 132 -4.49 -7.10 -7.65
C LEU A 132 -5.39 -7.82 -8.67
N THR A 133 -4.93 -8.94 -9.20
CA THR A 133 -5.64 -9.77 -10.19
C THR A 133 -6.57 -10.82 -9.55
N SER A 134 -6.37 -11.13 -8.25
CA SER A 134 -7.16 -12.09 -7.51
C SER A 134 -8.22 -11.38 -6.64
N PRO A 135 -9.52 -11.40 -7.02
CA PRO A 135 -10.55 -10.69 -6.29
C PRO A 135 -10.73 -11.21 -4.85
N GLU A 136 -10.50 -12.50 -4.63
CA GLU A 136 -10.62 -13.13 -3.32
C GLU A 136 -9.53 -12.63 -2.37
N LEU A 137 -8.26 -12.64 -2.81
CA LEU A 137 -7.14 -12.16 -2.02
C LEU A 137 -7.24 -10.66 -1.78
N LEU A 138 -7.58 -9.89 -2.82
CA LEU A 138 -7.76 -8.44 -2.70
C LEU A 138 -8.88 -8.09 -1.71
N ALA A 139 -9.99 -8.85 -1.70
CA ALA A 139 -11.05 -8.67 -0.72
C ALA A 139 -10.61 -8.97 0.71
N VAL A 140 -9.79 -10.01 0.92
CA VAL A 140 -9.24 -10.35 2.24
C VAL A 140 -8.29 -9.26 2.73
N ILE A 141 -7.36 -8.80 1.89
CA ILE A 141 -6.41 -7.72 2.23
C ILE A 141 -7.16 -6.41 2.48
N GLY A 142 -8.16 -6.10 1.66
CA GLY A 142 -9.02 -4.93 1.86
C GLY A 142 -9.71 -4.94 3.22
N LYS A 143 -10.33 -6.08 3.60
CA LYS A 143 -10.95 -6.24 4.92
C LYS A 143 -9.95 -6.10 6.05
N LEU A 144 -8.77 -6.71 5.94
CA LEU A 144 -7.72 -6.65 6.95
C LEU A 144 -7.25 -5.20 7.15
N ASN A 145 -6.98 -4.49 6.06
CA ASN A 145 -6.60 -3.08 6.09
C ASN A 145 -7.67 -2.18 6.72
N VAL A 146 -8.96 -2.41 6.42
CA VAL A 146 -10.07 -1.69 7.06
C VAL A 146 -10.10 -1.95 8.57
N VAL A 147 -9.91 -3.20 8.99
CA VAL A 147 -9.82 -3.54 10.43
C VAL A 147 -8.65 -2.84 11.10
N CYS A 148 -7.48 -2.76 10.44
CA CYS A 148 -6.32 -2.02 10.94
C CYS A 148 -6.63 -0.54 11.16
N VAL A 149 -7.26 0.13 10.18
CA VAL A 149 -7.61 1.55 10.29
C VAL A 149 -8.63 1.78 11.40
N ASN A 150 -9.68 0.95 11.46
CA ASN A 150 -10.70 1.03 12.51
C ASN A 150 -10.11 0.84 13.90
N PHE A 151 -9.21 -0.15 14.05
CA PHE A 151 -8.53 -0.42 15.31
C PHE A 151 -7.60 0.73 15.73
N ALA A 152 -6.81 1.27 14.80
CA ALA A 152 -5.95 2.43 15.05
C ALA A 152 -6.77 3.64 15.54
N ASN A 153 -7.89 3.93 14.86
CA ASN A 153 -8.77 5.04 15.22
C ASN A 153 -9.41 4.84 16.61
N PHE A 154 -9.86 3.62 16.92
CA PHE A 154 -10.39 3.27 18.24
C PHE A 154 -9.34 3.45 19.34
N LEU A 155 -8.13 2.93 19.11
CA LEU A 155 -7.03 3.01 20.06
C LEU A 155 -6.61 4.47 20.31
N ASN A 156 -6.57 5.31 19.28
CA ASN A 156 -6.27 6.73 19.41
C ASN A 156 -7.30 7.47 20.27
N LYS A 157 -8.59 7.21 20.04
CA LYS A 157 -9.68 7.82 20.83
C LYS A 157 -9.61 7.42 22.30
N MET A 158 -9.39 6.13 22.58
CA MET A 158 -9.25 5.66 23.97
C MET A 158 -8.00 6.20 24.64
N ALA A 159 -6.87 6.27 23.93
CA ALA A 159 -5.63 6.81 24.48
C ALA A 159 -5.76 8.30 24.80
N ALA A 160 -6.44 9.08 23.94
CA ALA A 160 -6.71 10.49 24.19
C ALA A 160 -7.60 10.69 25.45
N ALA A 161 -8.70 9.96 25.55
CA ALA A 161 -9.63 10.03 26.68
C ALA A 161 -9.03 9.60 28.04
N LEU A 162 -7.86 8.96 28.05
CA LEU A 162 -7.14 8.55 29.27
C LEU A 162 -6.00 9.50 29.65
N LEU A 163 -5.64 10.41 28.75
CA LEU A 163 -4.60 11.42 28.95
C LEU A 163 -5.18 12.80 29.31
N ASP A 164 -6.48 13.00 29.10
CA ASP A 164 -7.30 14.07 29.69
C ASP A 164 -7.73 13.71 31.13
#